data_AF-A0A3B3Z2E3-F1
#
_entry.id   AF-A0A3B3Z2E3-F1
#
_cell.length_a   1.000
_cell.length_b   1.000
_cell.length_c   1.000
_cell.angle_alpha   90.00
_cell.angle_beta   90.00
_cell.angle_gamma   90.00
#
_symmetry.space_group_name_H-M   'P 1'
#
loop_
_entity.id
_entity.type
_entity.pdbx_description
1 polymer ?
#
loop_
_entity_poly.entity_id
_entity_poly.type
_entity_poly.pdbx_seq_one_letter_code
_entity_poly.pdbx_strand_id
1 'polypeptide(L)'
;AAAFLRTLCENLEDRVLVLTVTSHPLFLELLRDDDRKVLMEQTRKKGGVNLSAKPLPSFYDIPAGAAADPAPRPGGATFLEAAVCPQWEVPPDYIGAVLAIKDGLTRDLVYILMAKALHCTSIKDFSPARQLFAACLELVTEFSPKLRQVMLNETLLLDVRAHEAADGNRERPPPDLVSRVRGYLEMRIHDVPLRQVIGEECVAFMLNWRENDYLTLQVPPSLVMNNPYIKLGQLLASTCKELPGPKESRRTAKELWEVVVQICSVSVQHKRSSDGRLGLIKQRESSLGILQRIVRVRL
;
A
#
# COMPACT_ATOMS: atom_id res chain seq x y z
N ALA A 1 9.68 38.87 -40.05
CA ALA A 1 10.80 38.12 -39.45
C ALA A 1 10.74 38.16 -37.91
N ALA A 2 10.83 39.32 -37.26
CA ALA A 2 10.85 39.44 -35.79
C ALA A 2 9.65 38.81 -35.05
N ALA A 3 8.43 38.96 -35.58
CA ALA A 3 7.23 38.37 -34.97
C ALA A 3 7.26 36.83 -34.95
N PHE A 4 7.78 36.20 -36.02
CA PHE A 4 7.92 34.74 -36.10
C PHE A 4 8.90 34.21 -35.06
N LEU A 5 10.04 34.88 -34.88
CA LEU A 5 11.06 34.52 -33.90
C LEU A 5 10.53 34.61 -32.45
N ARG A 6 9.72 35.63 -32.16
CA ARG A 6 9.04 35.79 -30.87
C ARG A 6 8.05 34.65 -30.61
N THR A 7 7.17 34.35 -31.56
CA THR A 7 6.19 33.26 -31.44
C THR A 7 6.86 31.88 -31.35
N LEU A 8 7.99 31.67 -32.02
CA LEU A 8 8.79 30.45 -31.88
C LEU A 8 9.28 30.28 -30.44
N CYS A 9 9.89 31.31 -29.85
CA CYS A 9 10.39 31.24 -28.48
C CYS A 9 9.28 31.17 -27.42
N GLU A 10 8.10 31.75 -27.66
CA GLU A 10 6.95 31.65 -26.77
C GLU A 10 6.40 30.21 -26.69
N ASN A 11 6.51 29.45 -27.80
CA ASN A 11 6.06 28.06 -27.94
C ASN A 11 7.10 27.00 -27.53
N LEU A 12 8.35 27.39 -27.27
CA LEU A 12 9.37 26.46 -26.78
C LEU A 12 9.20 26.22 -25.27
N GLU A 13 9.02 24.97 -24.89
CA GLU A 13 8.89 24.55 -23.48
C GLU A 13 10.26 24.43 -22.79
N ASP A 14 11.28 24.03 -23.53
CA ASP A 14 12.64 23.86 -23.02
C ASP A 14 13.39 25.21 -22.94
N ARG A 15 13.70 25.62 -21.71
CA ARG A 15 14.45 26.85 -21.44
C ARG A 15 15.85 26.85 -22.02
N VAL A 16 16.51 25.69 -22.09
CA VAL A 16 17.86 25.56 -22.66
C VAL A 16 17.81 25.88 -24.15
N LEU A 17 16.75 25.43 -24.84
CA LEU A 17 16.53 25.73 -26.25
C LEU A 17 16.23 27.22 -26.46
N VAL A 18 15.38 27.83 -25.62
CA VAL A 18 15.09 29.28 -25.68
C VAL A 18 16.36 30.11 -25.49
N LEU A 19 17.21 29.76 -24.52
CA LEU A 19 18.49 30.43 -24.27
C LEU A 19 19.47 30.27 -25.44
N THR A 20 19.52 29.08 -26.05
CA THR A 20 20.37 28.81 -27.21
C THR A 20 19.93 29.63 -28.42
N VAL A 21 18.63 29.65 -28.71
CA VAL A 21 18.06 30.36 -29.86
C VAL A 21 18.21 31.89 -29.70
N THR A 22 17.97 32.41 -28.50
CA THR A 22 18.10 33.86 -28.21
C THR A 22 19.54 34.37 -28.14
N SER A 23 20.52 33.47 -28.04
CA SER A 23 21.96 33.80 -28.08
C SER A 23 22.52 33.94 -29.50
N HIS A 24 21.75 33.56 -30.53
CA HIS A 24 22.18 33.56 -31.91
C HIS A 24 22.28 35.01 -32.45
N PRO A 25 23.33 35.38 -33.23
CA PRO A 25 23.54 36.73 -33.72
C PRO A 25 22.35 37.29 -34.53
N LEU A 26 21.68 36.45 -35.32
CA LEU A 26 20.47 36.84 -36.05
C LEU A 26 19.31 37.26 -35.12
N PHE A 27 19.20 36.70 -33.91
CA PHE A 27 18.20 37.11 -32.92
C PHE A 27 18.56 38.44 -32.26
N LEU A 28 19.86 38.71 -32.09
CA LEU A 28 20.35 39.98 -31.55
C LEU A 28 20.12 41.14 -32.53
N GLU A 29 20.24 40.88 -33.84
CA GLU A 29 20.02 41.87 -34.90
C GLU A 29 18.53 42.10 -35.23
N LEU A 30 17.71 41.05 -35.23
CA LEU A 30 16.31 41.14 -35.71
C LEU A 30 15.29 41.45 -34.61
N LEU A 31 15.60 41.18 -33.33
CA LEU A 31 14.69 41.41 -32.21
C LEU A 31 15.14 42.62 -31.40
N ARG A 32 14.24 43.60 -31.20
CA ARG A 32 14.52 44.79 -30.38
C ARG A 32 14.83 44.38 -28.93
N ASP A 33 15.72 45.12 -28.28
CA ASP A 33 16.18 44.80 -26.93
C ASP A 33 15.05 44.76 -25.89
N ASP A 34 14.02 45.60 -26.05
CA ASP A 34 12.84 45.59 -25.16
C ASP A 34 12.00 44.31 -25.31
N ASP A 35 11.79 43.85 -26.55
CA ASP A 35 11.08 42.62 -26.84
C ASP A 35 11.84 41.38 -26.29
N ARG A 36 13.19 41.44 -26.29
CA ARG A 36 14.07 40.39 -25.74
C ARG A 36 14.00 40.32 -24.22
N LYS A 37 13.98 41.47 -23.53
CA LYS A 37 13.85 41.54 -22.06
C LYS A 37 12.53 40.93 -21.59
N VAL A 38 11.43 41.25 -22.28
CA VAL A 38 10.10 40.70 -21.97
C VAL A 38 10.08 39.18 -22.15
N LEU A 39 10.67 38.67 -23.25
CA LEU A 39 10.74 37.23 -23.52
C LEU A 39 11.56 36.46 -22.47
N MET A 40 12.69 37.03 -22.03
CA MET A 40 13.53 36.43 -20.97
C MET A 40 12.83 36.46 -19.61
N GLU A 41 12.12 37.54 -19.28
CA GLU A 41 11.37 37.63 -18.03
C GLU A 41 10.20 36.63 -18.00
N GLN A 42 9.49 36.45 -19.10
CA GLN A 42 8.45 35.44 -19.24
C GLN A 42 9.02 34.02 -19.12
N THR A 43 10.17 33.74 -19.75
CA THR A 43 10.87 32.45 -19.64
C THR A 43 11.31 32.18 -18.19
N ARG A 44 11.71 33.21 -17.44
CA ARG A 44 12.05 33.10 -16.01
C ARG A 44 10.81 32.93 -15.12
N LYS A 45 9.69 33.60 -15.42
CA LYS A 45 8.41 33.46 -14.70
C LYS A 45 7.74 32.11 -14.92
N LYS A 46 8.02 31.43 -16.05
CA LYS A 46 7.74 30.00 -16.23
C LYS A 46 8.59 29.10 -15.30
N GLY A 47 9.43 29.70 -14.45
CA GLY A 47 10.19 29.18 -13.30
C GLY A 47 9.39 28.36 -12.28
N GLY A 48 9.94 27.25 -11.79
CA GLY A 48 9.39 26.55 -10.62
C GLY A 48 9.63 27.35 -9.33
N VAL A 49 8.68 27.27 -8.40
CA VAL A 49 8.78 27.88 -7.06
C VAL A 49 9.31 26.86 -6.05
N ASN A 50 10.20 27.27 -5.16
CA ASN A 50 10.68 26.44 -4.07
C ASN A 50 9.73 26.59 -2.86
N LEU A 51 9.19 25.48 -2.36
CA LEU A 51 8.35 25.44 -1.16
C LEU A 51 9.10 24.76 -0.01
N SER A 52 8.80 25.14 1.23
CA SER A 52 9.33 24.45 2.42
C SER A 52 8.50 23.21 2.73
N ALA A 53 9.13 22.06 2.86
CA ALA A 53 8.52 20.81 3.31
C ALA A 53 8.63 20.60 4.84
N LYS A 54 9.33 21.47 5.56
CA LYS A 54 9.49 21.36 7.01
C LYS A 54 8.22 21.87 7.70
N PRO A 55 7.59 21.07 8.59
CA PRO A 55 6.52 21.59 9.42
C PRO A 55 7.08 22.71 10.31
N LEU A 56 6.26 23.73 10.57
CA LEU A 56 6.65 24.86 11.42
C LEU A 56 6.77 24.36 12.87
N PRO A 57 7.98 24.21 13.44
CA PRO A 57 8.11 23.91 14.84
C PRO A 57 7.96 25.25 15.56
N SER A 58 6.78 25.58 16.09
CA SER A 58 6.61 26.77 16.96
C SER A 58 7.00 26.49 18.40
N PHE A 59 7.90 25.53 18.62
CA PHE A 59 8.42 25.22 19.94
C PHE A 59 9.72 26.00 20.12
N TYR A 60 9.73 26.87 21.12
CA TYR A 60 10.97 27.50 21.56
C TYR A 60 11.85 26.42 22.18
N ASP A 61 13.06 26.26 21.65
CA ASP A 61 14.07 25.40 22.25
C ASP A 61 14.28 25.85 23.70
N ILE A 62 13.95 24.95 24.64
CA ILE A 62 13.96 25.10 26.11
C ILE A 62 12.71 25.79 26.72
N PRO A 63 11.63 25.04 27.04
CA PRO A 63 10.69 25.51 28.05
C PRO A 63 11.35 25.44 29.43
N ALA A 64 11.62 26.60 30.04
CA ALA A 64 12.15 26.72 31.41
C ALA A 64 11.13 26.35 32.53
N GLY A 65 10.03 25.70 32.17
CA GLY A 65 9.01 25.23 33.10
C GLY A 65 8.92 23.71 33.05
N ALA A 66 9.17 23.06 34.18
CA ALA A 66 8.90 21.64 34.38
C ALA A 66 7.38 21.37 34.34
N ALA A 67 6.80 21.40 33.14
CA ALA A 67 5.71 20.52 32.75
C ALA A 67 6.24 19.45 31.76
N ALA A 68 7.52 19.12 31.90
CA ALA A 68 8.26 18.18 31.08
C ALA A 68 8.97 17.19 32.01
N ASP A 69 8.18 16.35 32.66
CA ASP A 69 8.68 15.25 33.47
C ASP A 69 8.33 13.94 32.75
N PRO A 70 9.25 13.34 31.97
CA PRO A 70 9.21 11.92 31.64
C PRO A 70 10.05 11.17 32.68
N ALA A 71 9.87 11.43 33.98
CA ALA A 71 10.36 10.51 34.99
C ALA A 71 9.57 9.20 34.84
N PRO A 72 10.23 8.03 34.70
CA PRO A 72 9.53 6.76 34.74
C PRO A 72 8.99 6.63 36.17
N ARG A 73 7.67 6.74 36.33
CA ARG A 73 7.04 6.41 37.61
C ARG A 73 7.39 4.94 37.90
N PRO A 74 8.01 4.63 39.05
CA PRO A 74 8.31 3.26 39.41
C PRO A 74 6.97 2.57 39.70
N GLY A 75 6.49 1.79 38.73
CA GLY A 75 5.25 1.04 38.81
C GLY A 75 4.06 1.76 38.19
N GLY A 76 3.58 1.22 37.07
CA GLY A 76 2.18 1.33 36.67
C GLY A 76 1.78 2.51 35.79
N ALA A 77 2.40 2.64 34.61
CA ALA A 77 1.75 3.04 33.35
C ALA A 77 2.82 2.95 32.25
N THR A 78 2.63 2.07 31.28
CA THR A 78 3.54 1.97 30.13
C THR A 78 3.32 3.18 29.23
N PHE A 79 4.36 3.69 28.57
CA PHE A 79 4.30 4.87 27.68
C PHE A 79 3.21 4.74 26.58
N LEU A 80 2.80 3.51 26.29
CA LEU A 80 1.65 3.12 25.47
C LEU A 80 0.33 3.81 25.85
N GLU A 81 0.11 4.19 27.12
CA GLU A 81 -1.13 4.86 27.53
C GLU A 81 -1.10 6.39 27.37
N ALA A 82 0.09 7.02 27.28
CA ALA A 82 0.20 8.46 27.54
C ALA A 82 0.46 9.35 26.33
N ALA A 83 1.08 8.89 25.24
CA ALA A 83 1.50 9.85 24.20
C ALA A 83 1.82 9.23 22.84
N VAL A 84 0.82 8.82 22.06
CA VAL A 84 0.99 8.68 20.61
C VAL A 84 -0.34 9.00 19.93
N CYS A 85 -0.30 9.88 18.93
CA CYS A 85 -1.43 10.39 18.14
C CYS A 85 -2.57 9.35 17.98
N PRO A 86 -3.86 9.70 18.19
CA PRO A 86 -4.98 8.75 18.07
C PRO A 86 -5.16 8.15 16.67
N GLN A 87 -4.36 8.60 15.70
CA GLN A 87 -4.32 8.08 14.33
C GLN A 87 -3.31 6.93 14.15
N TRP A 88 -2.46 6.64 15.14
CA TRP A 88 -1.40 5.63 15.04
C TRP A 88 -1.82 4.36 15.75
N GLU A 89 -2.56 3.53 15.02
CA GLU A 89 -3.07 2.25 15.51
C GLU A 89 -2.27 1.08 14.92
N VAL A 90 -1.77 0.22 15.80
CA VAL A 90 -1.21 -1.08 15.40
C VAL A 90 -2.35 -2.11 15.34
N PRO A 91 -2.41 -2.97 14.30
CA PRO A 91 -3.42 -4.00 14.18
C PRO A 91 -3.52 -4.87 15.46
N PRO A 92 -4.74 -5.24 15.88
CA PRO A 92 -4.95 -6.04 17.08
C PRO A 92 -4.27 -7.41 17.00
N ASP A 93 -4.06 -7.92 15.79
CA ASP A 93 -3.34 -9.18 15.53
C ASP A 93 -1.86 -9.13 16.00
N TYR A 94 -1.26 -7.94 16.04
CA TYR A 94 0.16 -7.73 16.37
C TYR A 94 0.36 -7.17 17.78
N ILE A 95 -0.65 -6.51 18.33
CA ILE A 95 -0.54 -5.84 19.64
C ILE A 95 -0.11 -6.82 20.73
N GLY A 96 -0.63 -8.04 20.74
CA GLY A 96 -0.25 -9.05 21.72
C GLY A 96 1.22 -9.46 21.63
N ALA A 97 1.79 -9.53 20.42
CA ALA A 97 3.20 -9.86 20.22
C ALA A 97 4.13 -8.71 20.63
N VAL A 98 3.70 -7.45 20.43
CA VAL A 98 4.45 -6.27 20.85
C VAL A 98 4.40 -6.11 22.37
N LEU A 99 3.23 -6.25 22.99
CA LEU A 99 3.05 -6.14 24.44
C LEU A 99 3.77 -7.24 25.23
N ALA A 100 4.08 -8.38 24.61
CA ALA A 100 4.85 -9.46 25.21
C ALA A 100 6.35 -9.11 25.43
N ILE A 101 6.84 -8.00 24.87
CA ILE A 101 8.22 -7.54 25.06
C ILE A 101 8.39 -7.04 26.51
N LYS A 102 9.34 -7.64 27.23
CA LYS A 102 9.61 -7.34 28.65
C LYS A 102 10.28 -5.96 28.85
N ASP A 103 11.18 -5.60 27.95
CA ASP A 103 11.87 -4.32 28.00
C ASP A 103 10.94 -3.19 27.54
N GLY A 104 10.69 -2.22 28.42
CA GLY A 104 9.74 -1.13 28.16
C GLY A 104 10.18 -0.25 26.99
N LEU A 105 11.47 0.09 26.90
CA LEU A 105 12.01 0.95 25.86
C LEU A 105 11.89 0.30 24.48
N THR A 106 12.33 -0.96 24.35
CA THR A 106 12.24 -1.73 23.10
C THR A 106 10.80 -1.92 22.67
N ARG A 107 9.89 -2.22 23.62
CA ARG A 107 8.47 -2.35 23.33
C ARG A 107 7.89 -1.07 22.74
N ASP A 108 8.15 0.06 23.38
CA ASP A 108 7.58 1.35 22.98
C ASP A 108 8.18 1.81 21.64
N LEU A 109 9.48 1.56 21.42
CA LEU A 109 10.15 1.81 20.14
C LEU A 109 9.58 0.98 18.99
N VAL A 110 9.42 -0.34 19.19
CA VAL A 110 8.81 -1.24 18.18
C VAL A 110 7.38 -0.80 17.86
N TYR A 111 6.60 -0.44 18.87
CA TYR A 111 5.23 0.05 18.66
C TYR A 111 5.20 1.32 17.80
N ILE A 112 6.02 2.32 18.13
CA ILE A 112 6.07 3.60 17.40
C ILE A 112 6.56 3.40 15.96
N LEU A 113 7.62 2.61 15.75
CA LEU A 113 8.15 2.35 14.42
C LEU A 113 7.09 1.65 13.55
N MET A 114 6.42 0.63 14.09
CA MET A 114 5.38 -0.10 13.36
C MET A 114 4.16 0.78 13.04
N ALA A 115 3.65 1.52 14.04
CA ALA A 115 2.49 2.37 13.84
C ALA A 115 2.76 3.50 12.83
N LYS A 116 3.94 4.12 12.89
CA LYS A 116 4.35 5.14 11.91
C LYS A 116 4.52 4.55 10.52
N ALA A 117 5.17 3.38 10.38
CA ALA A 117 5.36 2.74 9.08
C ALA A 117 4.01 2.39 8.43
N LEU A 118 3.06 1.88 9.21
CA LEU A 118 1.70 1.60 8.76
C LEU A 118 0.95 2.87 8.36
N HIS A 119 1.10 3.96 9.13
CA HIS A 119 0.52 5.26 8.79
C HIS A 119 1.12 5.81 7.48
N CYS A 120 2.44 5.80 7.33
CA CYS A 120 3.12 6.19 6.09
C CYS A 120 2.65 5.35 4.88
N THR A 121 2.45 4.05 5.07
CA THR A 121 1.88 3.17 4.04
C THR A 121 0.46 3.58 3.66
N SER A 122 -0.37 4.01 4.62
CA SER A 122 -1.75 4.44 4.37
C SER A 122 -1.85 5.73 3.55
N ILE A 123 -0.89 6.65 3.74
CA ILE A 123 -0.79 7.90 2.97
C ILE A 123 0.00 7.75 1.67
N LYS A 124 0.36 6.51 1.30
CA LYS A 124 1.17 6.15 0.12
C LYS A 124 2.58 6.75 0.11
N ASP A 125 3.13 7.04 1.28
CA ASP A 125 4.52 7.50 1.41
C ASP A 125 5.44 6.30 1.67
N PHE A 126 5.78 5.59 0.59
CA PHE A 126 6.46 4.30 0.66
C PHE A 126 7.94 4.39 1.03
N SER A 127 8.61 5.51 0.77
CA SER A 127 10.06 5.65 1.02
C SER A 127 10.39 5.70 2.52
N PRO A 128 9.77 6.59 3.33
CA PRO A 128 9.95 6.58 4.78
C PRO A 128 9.40 5.31 5.43
N ALA A 129 8.28 4.78 4.94
CA ALA A 129 7.72 3.54 5.46
C ALA A 129 8.69 2.35 5.31
N ARG A 130 9.40 2.25 4.17
CA ARG A 130 10.45 1.25 3.94
C ARG A 130 11.59 1.38 4.94
N GLN A 131 12.06 2.59 5.21
CA GLN A 131 13.14 2.84 6.17
C GLN A 131 12.72 2.49 7.60
N LEU A 132 11.50 2.85 8.00
CA LEU A 132 10.95 2.53 9.31
C LEU A 132 10.78 1.03 9.51
N PHE A 133 10.27 0.30 8.50
CA PHE A 133 10.19 -1.16 8.56
C PHE A 133 11.57 -1.83 8.58
N ALA A 134 12.55 -1.33 7.83
CA ALA A 134 13.91 -1.85 7.85
C ALA A 134 14.56 -1.69 9.24
N ALA A 135 14.46 -0.49 9.84
CA ALA A 135 14.96 -0.23 11.18
C ALA A 135 14.24 -1.08 12.24
N CYS A 136 12.92 -1.23 12.11
CA CYS A 136 12.16 -2.10 13.02
C CYS A 136 12.54 -3.57 12.85
N LEU A 137 12.79 -4.03 11.62
CA LEU A 137 13.21 -5.39 11.32
C LEU A 137 14.57 -5.69 11.95
N GLU A 138 15.57 -4.83 11.76
CA GLU A 138 16.90 -4.96 12.37
C GLU A 138 16.78 -5.12 13.90
N LEU A 139 16.02 -4.24 14.54
CA LEU A 139 15.78 -4.29 15.99
C LEU A 139 15.16 -5.62 16.44
N VAL A 140 14.09 -6.09 15.79
CA VAL A 140 13.39 -7.32 16.22
C VAL A 140 14.12 -8.61 15.86
N THR A 141 15.05 -8.57 14.89
CA THR A 141 15.78 -9.78 14.47
C THR A 141 16.64 -10.37 15.57
N GLU A 142 17.08 -9.55 16.52
CA GLU A 142 17.97 -9.96 17.60
C GLU A 142 17.26 -10.79 18.69
N PHE A 143 15.95 -10.58 18.88
CA PHE A 143 15.26 -11.14 20.06
C PHE A 143 13.92 -11.84 19.78
N SER A 144 13.28 -11.64 18.62
CA SER A 144 11.96 -12.21 18.36
C SER A 144 11.79 -12.70 16.92
N PRO A 145 11.91 -14.01 16.65
CA PRO A 145 11.68 -14.56 15.31
C PRO A 145 10.22 -14.36 14.85
N LYS A 146 9.27 -14.30 15.79
CA LYS A 146 7.86 -14.02 15.52
C LYS A 146 7.66 -12.59 14.99
N LEU A 147 8.19 -11.58 15.69
CA LEU A 147 8.08 -10.18 15.25
C LEU A 147 8.90 -9.94 13.98
N ARG A 148 10.05 -10.60 13.83
CA ARG A 148 10.82 -10.61 12.58
C ARG A 148 9.94 -11.03 11.41
N GLN A 149 9.20 -12.13 11.54
CA GLN A 149 8.31 -12.58 10.47
C GLN A 149 7.16 -11.60 10.21
N VAL A 150 6.58 -11.00 11.26
CA VAL A 150 5.55 -9.95 11.10
C VAL A 150 6.10 -8.76 10.28
N MET A 151 7.32 -8.31 10.58
CA MET A 151 7.97 -7.22 9.84
C MET A 151 8.29 -7.59 8.38
N LEU A 152 8.69 -8.84 8.11
CA LEU A 152 8.87 -9.33 6.74
C LEU A 152 7.54 -9.33 5.97
N ASN A 153 6.44 -9.75 6.61
CA ASN A 153 5.12 -9.78 5.98
C ASN A 153 4.60 -8.37 5.67
N GLU A 154 4.78 -7.41 6.58
CA GLU A 154 4.38 -6.01 6.35
C GLU A 154 5.28 -5.32 5.31
N THR A 155 6.57 -5.65 5.28
CA THR A 155 7.48 -5.17 4.23
C THR A 155 7.07 -5.71 2.86
N LEU A 156 6.65 -6.97 2.77
CA LEU A 156 6.12 -7.55 1.53
C LEU A 156 4.86 -6.81 1.05
N LEU A 157 3.93 -6.52 1.96
CA LEU A 157 2.73 -5.75 1.62
C LEU A 157 3.07 -4.34 1.13
N LEU A 158 4.05 -3.69 1.77
CA LEU A 158 4.54 -2.39 1.34
C LEU A 158 5.14 -2.46 -0.08
N ASP A 159 5.95 -3.47 -0.38
CA ASP A 159 6.53 -3.65 -1.72
C ASP A 159 5.46 -3.85 -2.80
N VAL A 160 4.45 -4.69 -2.51
CA VAL A 160 3.31 -4.90 -3.41
C VAL A 160 2.57 -3.59 -3.68
N ARG A 161 2.22 -2.84 -2.64
CA ARG A 161 1.51 -1.56 -2.77
C ARG A 161 2.33 -0.48 -3.44
N ALA A 162 3.62 -0.41 -3.17
CA ALA A 162 4.52 0.53 -3.82
C ALA A 162 4.61 0.25 -5.32
N HIS A 163 4.62 -1.03 -5.72
CA HIS A 163 4.65 -1.41 -7.13
C HIS A 163 3.31 -1.14 -7.83
N GLU A 164 2.18 -1.46 -7.20
CA GLU A 164 0.86 -1.14 -7.76
C GLU A 164 0.59 0.36 -7.83
N ALA A 165 1.05 1.14 -6.84
CA ALA A 165 0.92 2.60 -6.86
C ALA A 165 1.86 3.30 -7.85
N ALA A 166 2.88 2.60 -8.37
CA ALA A 166 3.78 3.10 -9.41
C ALA A 166 3.15 3.05 -10.82
N ASP A 167 1.82 2.93 -10.90
CA ASP A 167 0.83 2.85 -12.00
C ASP A 167 1.12 3.61 -13.33
N GLY A 168 2.21 4.35 -13.44
CA GLY A 168 2.71 4.95 -14.68
C GLY A 168 3.62 4.04 -15.53
N ASN A 169 4.21 2.98 -14.96
CA ASN A 169 5.07 2.06 -15.71
C ASN A 169 4.43 0.67 -15.73
N ARG A 170 4.01 0.19 -16.91
CA ARG A 170 3.58 -1.22 -17.15
C ARG A 170 4.74 -2.21 -17.07
N GLU A 171 5.72 -1.90 -16.24
CA GLU A 171 6.93 -2.68 -16.07
C GLU A 171 6.59 -3.89 -15.23
N ARG A 172 6.90 -5.08 -15.75
CA ARG A 172 6.60 -6.34 -15.09
C ARG A 172 7.21 -6.33 -13.68
N PRO A 173 6.52 -6.85 -12.65
CA PRO A 173 7.04 -6.91 -11.31
C PRO A 173 8.36 -7.68 -11.30
N PRO A 174 9.30 -7.26 -10.45
CA PRO A 174 10.58 -7.92 -10.39
C PRO A 174 10.38 -9.36 -9.86
N PRO A 175 11.08 -10.36 -10.43
CA PRO A 175 10.79 -11.78 -10.20
C PRO A 175 11.05 -12.23 -8.76
N ASP A 176 11.90 -11.48 -8.03
CA ASP A 176 12.13 -11.65 -6.61
C ASP A 176 10.87 -11.35 -5.79
N LEU A 177 10.11 -10.29 -6.12
CA LEU A 177 8.87 -9.92 -5.45
C LEU A 177 7.81 -11.01 -5.65
N VAL A 178 7.65 -11.49 -6.89
CA VAL A 178 6.74 -12.60 -7.21
C VAL A 178 7.12 -13.85 -6.41
N SER A 179 8.41 -14.19 -6.35
CA SER A 179 8.90 -15.34 -5.58
C SER A 179 8.64 -15.18 -4.08
N ARG A 180 8.82 -13.98 -3.52
CA ARG A 180 8.50 -13.68 -2.12
C ARG A 180 7.01 -13.81 -1.82
N VAL A 181 6.14 -13.35 -2.72
CA VAL A 181 4.67 -13.51 -2.59
C VAL A 181 4.29 -14.99 -2.58
N ARG A 182 4.82 -15.78 -3.52
CA ARG A 182 4.58 -17.24 -3.57
C ARG A 182 5.05 -17.92 -2.28
N GLY A 183 6.27 -17.60 -1.84
CA GLY A 183 6.84 -18.11 -0.59
C GLY A 183 5.98 -17.78 0.62
N TYR A 184 5.45 -16.56 0.72
CA TYR A 184 4.53 -16.16 1.79
C TYR A 184 3.22 -16.96 1.78
N LEU A 185 2.65 -17.22 0.60
CA LEU A 185 1.39 -17.96 0.49
C LEU A 185 1.55 -19.45 0.82
N GLU A 186 2.69 -20.03 0.44
CA GLU A 186 3.00 -21.46 0.68
C GLU A 186 3.49 -21.73 2.11
N MET A 187 4.31 -20.83 2.65
CA MET A 187 4.86 -21.00 3.99
C MET A 187 3.86 -20.59 5.06
N ARG A 188 3.25 -21.60 5.70
CA ARG A 188 2.50 -21.38 6.95
C ARG A 188 3.40 -21.57 8.15
N ILE A 189 3.75 -20.47 8.81
CA ILE A 189 4.31 -20.51 10.15
C ILE A 189 3.14 -20.45 11.14
N HIS A 190 2.88 -21.53 11.86
CA HIS A 190 1.68 -21.69 12.70
C HIS A 190 1.58 -20.68 13.86
N ASP A 191 2.69 -20.07 14.28
CA ASP A 191 2.73 -19.15 15.41
C ASP A 191 2.72 -17.66 15.04
N VAL A 192 2.66 -17.32 13.74
CA VAL A 192 2.70 -15.93 13.26
C VAL A 192 1.28 -15.47 12.90
N PRO A 193 0.79 -14.36 13.48
CA PRO A 193 -0.51 -13.81 13.13
C PRO A 193 -0.53 -13.37 11.65
N LEU A 194 -1.46 -13.94 10.89
CA LEU A 194 -1.66 -13.64 9.47
C LEU A 194 -2.78 -12.61 9.34
N ARG A 195 -2.46 -11.41 8.87
CA ARG A 195 -3.48 -10.42 8.52
C ARG A 195 -4.14 -10.82 7.21
N GLN A 196 -5.46 -10.87 7.24
CA GLN A 196 -6.33 -11.17 6.10
C GLN A 196 -6.01 -10.28 4.88
N VAL A 197 -5.76 -8.99 5.15
CA VAL A 197 -5.42 -7.98 4.13
C VAL A 197 -4.17 -8.36 3.33
N ILE A 198 -3.14 -8.92 3.96
CA ILE A 198 -1.90 -9.30 3.25
C ILE A 198 -2.20 -10.42 2.25
N GLY A 199 -2.98 -11.42 2.66
CA GLY A 199 -3.38 -12.52 1.79
C GLY A 199 -4.25 -12.07 0.60
N GLU A 200 -5.19 -11.16 0.85
CA GLU A 200 -6.02 -10.53 -0.19
C GLU A 200 -5.18 -9.84 -1.26
N GLU A 201 -4.30 -8.93 -0.83
CA GLU A 201 -3.51 -8.09 -1.72
C GLU A 201 -2.47 -8.93 -2.48
N CYS A 202 -1.87 -9.94 -1.85
CA CYS A 202 -0.99 -10.89 -2.53
C CYS A 202 -1.70 -11.67 -3.65
N VAL A 203 -2.94 -12.12 -3.42
CA VAL A 203 -3.73 -12.82 -4.45
C VAL A 203 -4.14 -11.86 -5.56
N ALA A 204 -4.59 -10.65 -5.22
CA ALA A 204 -4.93 -9.61 -6.19
C ALA A 204 -3.74 -9.26 -7.08
N PHE A 205 -2.56 -9.05 -6.48
CA PHE A 205 -1.31 -8.79 -7.18
C PHE A 205 -0.98 -9.89 -8.21
N MET A 206 -1.07 -11.17 -7.82
CA MET A 206 -0.81 -12.28 -8.75
C MET A 206 -1.80 -12.33 -9.92
N LEU A 207 -3.07 -12.02 -9.66
CA LEU A 207 -4.11 -11.95 -10.70
C LEU A 207 -3.83 -10.79 -11.68
N ASN A 208 -3.53 -9.60 -11.16
CA ASN A 208 -3.28 -8.39 -11.93
C ASN A 208 -2.09 -8.57 -12.89
N TRP A 209 -1.04 -9.25 -12.44
CA TRP A 209 0.18 -9.49 -13.21
C TRP A 209 0.16 -10.76 -14.07
N ARG A 210 -1.00 -11.41 -14.20
CA ARG A 210 -1.21 -12.60 -15.05
C ARG A 210 -0.32 -13.78 -14.68
N GLU A 211 0.00 -13.96 -13.40
CA GLU A 211 0.68 -15.15 -12.87
C GLU A 211 -0.29 -16.34 -12.77
N ASN A 212 -1.06 -16.57 -13.84
CA ASN A 212 -2.14 -17.55 -13.92
C ASN A 212 -1.62 -18.99 -13.84
N ASP A 213 -0.42 -19.26 -14.33
CA ASP A 213 0.18 -20.61 -14.27
C ASP A 213 0.47 -21.04 -12.84
N TYR A 214 0.85 -20.08 -11.97
CA TYR A 214 0.98 -20.36 -10.54
C TYR A 214 -0.38 -20.71 -9.95
N LEU A 215 -1.35 -19.80 -10.07
CA LEU A 215 -2.69 -19.91 -9.48
C LEU A 215 -3.45 -21.16 -9.93
N THR A 216 -3.21 -21.64 -11.16
CA THR A 216 -3.94 -22.78 -11.74
C THR A 216 -3.24 -24.12 -11.54
N LEU A 217 -1.91 -24.20 -11.67
CA LEU A 217 -1.17 -25.46 -11.72
C LEU A 217 -0.24 -25.72 -10.53
N GLN A 218 0.24 -24.67 -9.86
CA GLN A 218 1.30 -24.80 -8.85
C GLN A 218 0.80 -24.64 -7.41
N VAL A 219 -0.41 -24.10 -7.20
CA VAL A 219 -0.96 -23.93 -5.84
C VAL A 219 -1.24 -25.29 -5.18
N PRO A 220 -0.70 -25.55 -3.97
CA PRO A 220 -1.00 -26.77 -3.22
C PRO A 220 -2.51 -26.91 -2.91
N PRO A 221 -3.12 -28.11 -3.09
CA PRO A 221 -4.54 -28.31 -2.80
C PRO A 221 -4.95 -27.99 -1.36
N SER A 222 -4.04 -28.26 -0.40
CA SER A 222 -4.22 -27.92 1.00
C SER A 222 -4.36 -26.42 1.24
N LEU A 223 -3.69 -25.60 0.43
CA LEU A 223 -3.73 -24.15 0.55
C LEU A 223 -5.05 -23.59 -0.01
N VAL A 224 -5.54 -24.15 -1.12
CA VAL A 224 -6.84 -23.83 -1.73
C VAL A 224 -8.00 -24.15 -0.77
N MET A 225 -7.93 -25.27 -0.07
CA MET A 225 -8.98 -25.65 0.88
C MET A 225 -9.03 -24.76 2.12
N ASN A 226 -7.87 -24.26 2.56
CA ASN A 226 -7.73 -23.53 3.81
C ASN A 226 -7.73 -22.01 3.66
N ASN A 227 -7.62 -21.47 2.44
CA ASN A 227 -7.59 -20.03 2.19
C ASN A 227 -8.63 -19.65 1.12
N PRO A 228 -9.72 -18.95 1.50
CA PRO A 228 -10.79 -18.62 0.57
C PRO A 228 -10.38 -17.67 -0.55
N TYR A 229 -9.40 -16.80 -0.31
CA TYR A 229 -8.89 -15.84 -1.28
C TYR A 229 -8.16 -16.55 -2.41
N ILE A 230 -7.30 -17.51 -2.04
CA ILE A 230 -6.54 -18.30 -3.01
C ILE A 230 -7.50 -19.15 -3.85
N LYS A 231 -8.54 -19.74 -3.24
CA LYS A 231 -9.56 -20.48 -3.97
C LYS A 231 -10.33 -19.60 -4.97
N LEU A 232 -10.71 -18.39 -4.56
CA LEU A 232 -11.36 -17.43 -5.46
C LEU A 232 -10.42 -17.01 -6.60
N GLY A 233 -9.16 -16.69 -6.28
CA GLY A 233 -8.15 -16.32 -7.27
C GLY A 233 -7.86 -17.43 -8.27
N GLN A 234 -7.77 -18.68 -7.82
CA GLN A 234 -7.64 -19.84 -8.70
C GLN A 234 -8.83 -19.97 -9.66
N LEU A 235 -10.07 -19.88 -9.15
CA LEU A 235 -11.26 -19.98 -10.00
C LEU A 235 -11.33 -18.85 -11.05
N LEU A 236 -10.95 -17.63 -10.67
CA LEU A 236 -10.86 -16.50 -11.60
C LEU A 236 -9.78 -16.73 -12.67
N ALA A 237 -8.57 -17.12 -12.26
CA ALA A 237 -7.47 -17.40 -13.18
C ALA A 237 -7.80 -18.55 -14.16
N SER A 238 -8.38 -19.65 -13.66
CA SER A 238 -8.83 -20.78 -14.49
C SER A 238 -9.90 -20.37 -15.49
N THR A 239 -10.91 -19.62 -15.05
CA THR A 239 -11.98 -19.14 -15.93
C THR A 239 -11.41 -18.24 -17.03
N CYS A 240 -10.51 -17.31 -16.67
CA CYS A 240 -9.88 -16.41 -17.64
C CYS A 240 -8.97 -17.13 -18.64
N LYS A 241 -8.27 -18.19 -18.22
CA LYS A 241 -7.39 -19.00 -19.08
C LYS A 241 -8.18 -19.86 -20.08
N GLU A 242 -9.38 -20.29 -19.72
CA GLU A 242 -10.23 -21.16 -20.55
C GLU A 242 -11.13 -20.41 -21.54
N LEU A 243 -11.27 -19.08 -21.42
CA LEU A 243 -12.03 -18.25 -22.37
C LEU A 243 -11.69 -18.46 -23.86
N PRO A 244 -10.43 -18.74 -24.28
CA PRO A 244 -10.12 -19.04 -25.67
C PRO A 244 -10.69 -20.38 -26.18
N GLY A 245 -11.21 -21.25 -25.29
CA GLY A 245 -11.67 -22.60 -25.61
C GLY A 245 -13.19 -22.80 -25.44
N PRO A 246 -13.93 -23.29 -26.47
CA PRO A 246 -15.40 -23.36 -26.42
C PRO A 246 -16.01 -24.51 -25.63
N LYS A 247 -15.23 -25.51 -25.15
CA LYS A 247 -15.78 -26.74 -24.53
C LYS A 247 -15.56 -26.87 -23.01
N GLU A 248 -14.46 -26.33 -22.46
CA GLU A 248 -14.13 -26.47 -21.03
C GLU A 248 -14.49 -25.23 -20.20
N SER A 249 -14.51 -24.04 -20.82
CA SER A 249 -14.83 -22.75 -20.17
C SER A 249 -16.16 -22.71 -19.42
N ARG A 250 -17.15 -23.54 -19.82
CA ARG A 250 -18.44 -23.60 -19.13
C ARG A 250 -18.35 -24.25 -17.75
N ARG A 251 -17.41 -25.17 -17.52
CA ARG A 251 -17.30 -25.90 -16.25
C ARG A 251 -16.74 -24.98 -15.16
N THR A 252 -15.59 -24.36 -15.42
CA THR A 252 -14.96 -23.42 -14.48
C THR A 252 -15.81 -22.17 -14.24
N ALA A 253 -16.44 -21.62 -15.29
CA ALA A 253 -17.38 -20.51 -15.13
C ALA A 253 -18.60 -20.88 -14.28
N LYS A 254 -19.11 -22.11 -14.40
CA LYS A 254 -20.20 -22.62 -13.56
C LYS A 254 -19.76 -22.75 -12.10
N GLU A 255 -18.58 -23.31 -11.84
CA GLU A 255 -18.03 -23.43 -10.48
C GLU A 255 -17.80 -22.06 -9.83
N LEU A 256 -17.26 -21.09 -10.58
CA LEU A 256 -17.11 -19.71 -10.13
C LEU A 256 -18.49 -19.09 -9.80
N TRP A 257 -19.48 -19.29 -10.67
CA TRP A 257 -20.84 -18.79 -10.46
C TRP A 257 -21.48 -19.40 -9.21
N GLU A 258 -21.35 -20.70 -8.99
CA GLU A 258 -21.88 -21.39 -7.80
C GLU A 258 -21.27 -20.83 -6.51
N VAL A 259 -19.95 -20.61 -6.48
CA VAL A 259 -19.27 -19.99 -5.32
C VAL A 259 -19.76 -18.56 -5.08
N VAL A 260 -19.93 -17.76 -6.14
CA VAL A 260 -20.46 -16.39 -6.05
C VAL A 260 -21.90 -16.40 -5.51
N VAL A 261 -22.74 -17.28 -6.02
CA VAL A 261 -24.13 -17.44 -5.56
C VAL A 261 -24.15 -17.86 -4.10
N GLN A 262 -23.31 -18.80 -3.68
CA GLN A 262 -23.23 -19.24 -2.29
C GLN A 262 -22.80 -18.11 -1.34
N ILE A 263 -21.84 -17.28 -1.74
CA ILE A 263 -21.42 -16.08 -1.00
C ILE A 263 -22.56 -15.06 -0.87
N CYS A 264 -23.32 -14.86 -1.95
CA CYS A 264 -24.42 -13.89 -1.97
C CYS A 264 -25.75 -14.44 -1.43
N SER A 265 -25.83 -15.74 -1.10
CA SER A 265 -27.03 -16.39 -0.56
C SER A 265 -27.09 -16.26 0.96
N VAL A 266 -28.31 -16.11 1.48
CA VAL A 266 -28.58 -16.03 2.92
C VAL A 266 -28.58 -17.42 3.52
N SER A 267 -27.83 -17.62 4.60
CA SER A 267 -28.00 -18.77 5.50
C SER A 267 -29.41 -18.79 6.06
N VAL A 268 -30.24 -19.75 5.64
CA VAL A 268 -31.63 -19.90 6.15
C VAL A 268 -31.67 -20.62 7.51
N GLN A 269 -30.53 -21.10 8.03
CA GLN A 269 -30.52 -21.88 9.28
C GLN A 269 -30.73 -21.06 10.56
N HIS A 270 -30.63 -19.74 10.53
CA HIS A 270 -30.89 -18.86 11.69
C HIS A 270 -32.18 -18.03 11.56
N LYS A 271 -33.29 -18.66 11.15
CA LYS A 271 -34.61 -18.03 11.22
C LYS A 271 -35.12 -17.98 12.68
N ARG A 272 -34.47 -17.19 13.53
CA ARG A 272 -35.08 -16.61 14.74
C ARG A 272 -34.76 -15.11 14.75
N SER A 273 -35.83 -14.31 14.66
CA SER A 273 -35.87 -12.85 14.75
C SER A 273 -35.39 -12.03 13.54
N SER A 274 -36.28 -11.83 12.58
CA SER A 274 -36.96 -10.53 12.37
C SER A 274 -37.67 -10.54 11.02
N ASP A 275 -38.93 -10.12 11.04
CA ASP A 275 -39.75 -9.93 9.85
C ASP A 275 -39.21 -8.72 9.05
N GLY A 276 -39.21 -8.84 7.72
CA GLY A 276 -38.79 -7.78 6.80
C GLY A 276 -37.33 -7.81 6.34
N ARG A 277 -37.06 -8.59 5.27
CA ARG A 277 -36.16 -8.28 4.13
C ARG A 277 -34.83 -7.50 4.35
N LEU A 278 -34.17 -7.62 5.51
CA LEU A 278 -32.95 -6.86 5.85
C LEU A 278 -31.74 -7.73 6.26
N GLY A 279 -31.86 -9.06 6.27
CA GLY A 279 -30.82 -9.98 6.77
C GLY A 279 -29.43 -9.78 6.14
N LEU A 280 -29.35 -9.51 4.83
CA LEU A 280 -28.09 -9.31 4.10
C LEU A 280 -27.42 -7.95 4.32
N ILE A 281 -28.17 -6.95 4.80
CA ILE A 281 -27.71 -5.56 4.92
C ILE A 281 -27.28 -5.24 6.36
N LYS A 282 -27.91 -5.88 7.36
CA LYS A 282 -27.61 -5.66 8.79
C LYS A 282 -26.87 -6.82 9.47
N GLN A 283 -27.10 -8.07 9.09
CA GLN A 283 -26.43 -9.23 9.71
C GLN A 283 -25.28 -9.73 8.85
N ARG A 284 -24.08 -9.21 9.15
CA ARG A 284 -22.79 -9.51 8.51
C ARG A 284 -22.40 -10.99 8.56
N GLU A 285 -23.00 -11.77 9.45
CA GLU A 285 -22.71 -13.20 9.69
C GLU A 285 -23.53 -14.16 8.82
N SER A 286 -24.48 -13.67 8.03
CA SER A 286 -25.46 -14.52 7.32
C SER A 286 -24.97 -15.15 6.01
N SER A 287 -23.71 -14.94 5.62
CA SER A 287 -23.16 -15.45 4.35
C SER A 287 -22.65 -16.89 4.51
N LEU A 288 -23.18 -17.83 3.71
CA LEU A 288 -22.75 -19.24 3.67
C LEU A 288 -21.50 -19.49 2.80
N GLY A 289 -20.95 -18.43 2.19
CA GLY A 289 -19.82 -18.54 1.28
C GLY A 289 -18.47 -18.38 1.96
N ILE A 290 -17.42 -18.66 1.18
CA ILE A 290 -16.03 -18.70 1.64
C ILE A 290 -15.49 -17.31 2.06
N LEU A 291 -16.23 -16.23 1.75
CA LEU A 291 -15.89 -14.83 2.07
C LEU A 291 -17.13 -14.05 2.52
N GLN A 292 -16.94 -13.04 3.38
CA GLN A 292 -17.98 -12.06 3.70
C GLN A 292 -18.13 -11.02 2.58
N ARG A 293 -19.36 -10.49 2.38
CA ARG A 293 -19.69 -9.58 1.26
C ARG A 293 -18.87 -8.28 1.23
N ILE A 294 -18.49 -7.74 2.40
CA ILE A 294 -17.75 -6.47 2.51
C ILE A 294 -16.31 -6.60 1.97
N VAL A 295 -15.72 -7.77 2.11
CA VAL A 295 -14.35 -8.06 1.65
C VAL A 295 -14.26 -7.98 0.12
N ARG A 296 -15.34 -8.32 -0.60
CA ARG A 296 -15.38 -8.30 -2.07
C ARG A 296 -15.36 -6.89 -2.68
N VAL A 297 -15.70 -5.85 -1.92
CA VAL A 297 -15.76 -4.46 -2.44
C VAL A 297 -14.38 -3.81 -2.49
N ARG A 298 -13.36 -4.42 -1.84
CA ARG A 298 -11.97 -3.93 -1.87
C ARG A 298 -11.09 -4.57 -2.95
N LEU A 299 -11.53 -5.69 -3.55
CA LEU A 299 -10.93 -6.30 -4.75
C LEU A 299 -11.50 -5.62 -6.00
#